data_AF-A0A2G2PQP7-F1
#
_entry.id   AF-A0A2G2PQP7-F1
#
_cell.length_a   1.000
_cell.length_b   1.000
_cell.length_c   1.000
_cell.angle_alpha   90.00
_cell.angle_beta   90.00
_cell.angle_gamma   90.00
#
_symmetry.space_group_name_H-M   'P 1'
#
loop_
_entity.id
_entity.type
_entity.pdbx_description
1 polymer ?
#
loop_
_entity_poly.entity_id
_entity_poly.type
_entity_poly.pdbx_seq_one_letter_code
_entity_poly.pdbx_strand_id
1 'polypeptide(L)'
;MEIINQSVLRKDNQLLMLTHLSQLLTAVTGFGGLVVPLIIWLTQKDKVQEMDEHGKAIVNFQLSIFVYSLISIPAIFLLGLGILMLIAIGVLAFILPIVNGINANNGKPINYFGTIRFIS
;
A
#
# COMPACT_ATOMS: atom_id res chain seq x y z
N MET A 1 -28.42 25.08 21.77
CA MET A 1 -27.14 24.40 22.06
C MET A 1 -26.80 23.62 20.82
N GLU A 2 -25.95 24.17 19.95
CA GLU A 2 -25.44 23.43 18.79
C GLU A 2 -24.66 22.23 19.33
N ILE A 3 -25.14 21.02 19.05
CA ILE A 3 -24.32 19.83 19.17
C ILE A 3 -23.22 20.04 18.13
N ILE A 4 -22.01 20.42 18.59
CA ILE A 4 -20.82 20.40 17.75
C ILE A 4 -20.67 18.94 17.34
N ASN A 5 -21.10 18.62 16.11
CA ASN A 5 -20.90 17.34 15.48
C ASN A 5 -19.40 17.19 15.24
N GLN A 6 -18.67 16.79 16.28
CA GLN A 6 -17.35 16.21 16.09
C GLN A 6 -17.56 15.09 15.09
N SER A 7 -17.00 15.20 13.89
CA SER A 7 -17.08 14.16 12.87
C SER A 7 -16.34 12.95 13.41
N VAL A 8 -17.03 12.10 14.16
CA VAL A 8 -16.49 10.84 14.64
C VAL A 8 -16.18 10.04 13.38
N LEU A 9 -14.89 9.83 13.12
CA LEU A 9 -14.44 9.01 12.00
C LEU A 9 -15.10 7.65 12.11
N ARG A 10 -15.67 7.13 11.02
CA ARG A 10 -16.29 5.81 11.05
C ARG A 10 -15.22 4.73 11.11
N LYS A 11 -15.49 3.64 11.84
CA LYS A 11 -14.69 2.42 11.75
C LYS A 11 -15.11 1.63 10.51
N ASP A 12 -14.16 1.25 9.68
CA ASP A 12 -14.41 0.58 8.41
C ASP A 12 -13.24 -0.34 8.04
N ASN A 13 -13.05 -1.40 8.84
CA ASN A 13 -11.95 -2.34 8.68
C ASN A 13 -11.97 -3.07 7.33
N GLN A 14 -13.17 -3.27 6.77
CA GLN A 14 -13.33 -3.85 5.44
C GLN A 14 -12.77 -2.94 4.36
N LEU A 15 -13.05 -1.63 4.44
CA LEU A 15 -12.46 -0.67 3.51
C LEU A 15 -10.93 -0.58 3.68
N LEU A 16 -10.40 -0.63 4.90
CA LEU A 16 -8.94 -0.70 5.12
C LEU A 16 -8.35 -1.95 4.44
N MET A 17 -8.94 -3.13 4.68
CA MET A 17 -8.54 -4.37 4.02
C MET A 17 -8.60 -4.25 2.49
N LEU A 18 -9.70 -3.75 1.94
CA LEU A 18 -9.86 -3.57 0.49
C LEU A 18 -8.83 -2.61 -0.08
N THR A 19 -8.45 -1.58 0.66
CA THR A 19 -7.40 -0.63 0.26
C THR A 19 -6.06 -1.35 0.10
N HIS A 20 -5.69 -2.23 1.04
CA HIS A 20 -4.51 -3.09 0.90
C HIS A 20 -4.62 -4.05 -0.29
N LEU A 21 -5.72 -4.81 -0.37
CA LEU A 21 -5.90 -5.81 -1.43
C LEU A 21 -5.95 -5.18 -2.84
N SER A 22 -6.38 -3.92 -2.96
CA SER A 22 -6.38 -3.19 -4.23
C SER A 22 -4.99 -3.03 -4.84
N GLN A 23 -3.91 -3.16 -4.06
CA GLN A 23 -2.54 -3.16 -4.56
C GLN A 23 -2.26 -4.30 -5.54
N LEU A 24 -2.97 -5.43 -5.39
CA LEU A 24 -2.85 -6.59 -6.28
C LEU A 24 -3.30 -6.30 -7.71
N LEU A 25 -4.04 -5.20 -7.94
CA LEU A 25 -4.39 -4.74 -9.29
C LEU A 25 -3.16 -4.41 -10.14
N THR A 26 -2.00 -4.17 -9.54
CA THR A 26 -0.72 -4.05 -10.27
C THR A 26 -0.45 -5.29 -11.12
N ALA A 27 -0.78 -6.50 -10.64
CA ALA A 27 -0.54 -7.74 -11.38
C ALA A 27 -1.36 -7.83 -12.68
N VAL A 28 -2.52 -7.16 -12.74
CA VAL A 28 -3.41 -7.18 -13.91
C VAL A 28 -3.19 -5.97 -14.81
N THR A 29 -2.95 -4.80 -14.22
CA THR A 29 -2.96 -3.51 -14.93
C THR A 29 -1.58 -2.88 -15.07
N GLY A 30 -0.56 -3.38 -14.35
CA GLY A 30 0.78 -2.81 -14.28
C GLY A 30 0.93 -1.59 -13.36
N PHE A 31 -0.14 -0.84 -13.09
CA PHE A 31 -0.07 0.41 -12.28
C PHE A 31 -1.24 0.59 -11.29
N GLY A 32 -2.32 -0.19 -11.43
CA GLY A 32 -3.55 -0.01 -10.67
C GLY A 32 -3.39 -0.16 -9.16
N GLY A 33 -2.39 -0.91 -8.70
CA GLY A 33 -2.13 -1.04 -7.27
C GLY A 33 -1.48 0.16 -6.61
N LEU A 34 -1.03 1.18 -7.36
CA LEU A 34 -0.72 2.50 -6.80
C LEU A 34 -1.93 3.43 -6.92
N VAL A 35 -2.56 3.47 -8.09
CA VAL A 35 -3.62 4.43 -8.41
C VAL A 35 -4.87 4.19 -7.57
N VAL A 36 -5.34 2.95 -7.44
CA VAL A 36 -6.58 2.63 -6.72
C VAL A 36 -6.49 2.93 -5.23
N PRO A 37 -5.46 2.46 -4.48
CA PRO A 37 -5.35 2.82 -3.07
C PRO A 37 -5.13 4.32 -2.86
N LEU A 38 -4.43 5.02 -3.77
CA LEU A 38 -4.27 6.47 -3.68
C LEU A 38 -5.62 7.20 -3.78
N ILE A 39 -6.50 6.80 -4.71
CA ILE A 39 -7.85 7.35 -4.82
C ILE A 39 -8.67 7.04 -3.56
N ILE A 40 -8.62 5.80 -3.06
CA ILE A 40 -9.33 5.43 -1.83
C ILE A 40 -8.83 6.28 -0.65
N TRP A 41 -7.52 6.37 -0.46
CA TRP A 41 -6.91 7.14 0.62
C TRP A 41 -7.31 8.62 0.54
N LEU A 42 -7.10 9.28 -0.60
CA LEU A 42 -7.39 10.72 -0.74
C LEU A 42 -8.88 11.05 -0.53
N THR A 43 -9.79 10.13 -0.85
CA THR A 43 -11.24 10.36 -0.71
C THR A 43 -11.80 9.98 0.67
N GLN A 44 -11.08 9.14 1.44
CA GLN A 44 -11.56 8.54 2.69
C GLN A 44 -10.73 8.90 3.94
N LYS A 45 -9.53 9.47 3.80
CA LYS A 45 -8.61 9.76 4.92
C LYS A 45 -9.23 10.58 6.05
N ASP A 46 -10.13 11.52 5.72
CA ASP A 46 -10.79 12.40 6.70
C ASP A 46 -12.16 11.85 7.16
N LYS A 47 -12.51 10.61 6.78
CA LYS A 47 -13.82 9.98 7.05
C LYS A 47 -13.72 8.67 7.81
N VAL A 48 -12.61 7.95 7.68
CA VAL A 48 -12.43 6.58 8.19
C VAL A 48 -11.27 6.56 9.16
N GLN A 49 -11.48 5.94 10.32
CA GLN A 49 -10.44 5.80 11.34
C GLN A 49 -9.26 4.99 10.75
N GLU A 50 -8.01 5.40 11.05
CA GLU A 50 -6.76 4.73 10.59
C GLU A 50 -6.50 4.79 9.08
N MET A 51 -7.44 5.29 8.26
CA MET A 51 -7.27 5.36 6.80
C MET A 51 -6.06 6.18 6.37
N ASP A 52 -5.75 7.28 7.07
CA ASP A 52 -4.58 8.10 6.72
C ASP A 52 -3.26 7.33 6.92
N GLU A 53 -3.14 6.59 8.01
CA GLU A 53 -1.95 5.78 8.32
C GLU A 53 -1.78 4.65 7.29
N HIS A 54 -2.85 3.88 7.04
CA HIS A 54 -2.84 2.78 6.08
C HIS A 54 -2.56 3.27 4.65
N GLY A 55 -3.21 4.37 4.25
CA GLY A 55 -3.03 4.97 2.93
C GLY A 55 -1.60 5.44 2.69
N LYS A 56 -0.99 6.17 3.64
CA LYS A 56 0.41 6.58 3.57
C LYS A 56 1.36 5.39 3.47
N ALA A 57 1.14 4.35 4.30
CA ALA A 57 1.95 3.15 4.31
C ALA A 57 1.90 2.42 2.95
N ILE A 58 0.71 2.29 2.37
CA ILE A 58 0.51 1.68 1.05
C ILE A 58 1.19 2.49 -0.05
N VAL A 59 0.99 3.81 -0.08
CA VAL A 59 1.61 4.67 -1.10
C VAL A 59 3.13 4.64 -1.01
N ASN A 60 3.68 4.73 0.20
CA ASN A 60 5.12 4.62 0.43
C ASN A 60 5.68 3.28 -0.09
N PHE A 61 5.01 2.17 0.18
CA PHE A 61 5.41 0.85 -0.29
C PHE A 61 5.35 0.73 -1.82
N GLN A 62 4.26 1.19 -2.45
CA GLN A 62 4.10 1.14 -3.90
C GLN A 62 5.16 1.99 -4.62
N LEU A 63 5.47 3.19 -4.10
CA LEU A 63 6.57 4.00 -4.61
C LEU A 63 7.93 3.34 -4.39
N SER A 64 8.13 2.64 -3.26
CA SER A 64 9.35 1.87 -2.99
C SER A 64 9.53 0.75 -4.01
N ILE A 65 8.49 -0.05 -4.26
CA ILE A 65 8.50 -1.10 -5.29
C ILE A 65 8.81 -0.51 -6.67
N PHE A 66 8.22 0.63 -7.01
CA PHE A 66 8.46 1.30 -8.28
C PHE A 66 9.94 1.69 -8.43
N VAL A 67 10.52 2.34 -7.41
CA VAL A 67 11.94 2.71 -7.39
C VAL A 67 12.84 1.49 -7.46
N TYR A 68 12.57 0.45 -6.67
CA TYR A 68 13.34 -0.79 -6.71
C TYR A 68 13.26 -1.51 -8.06
N SER A 69 12.09 -1.50 -8.69
CA SER A 69 11.90 -2.04 -10.04
C SER A 69 12.72 -1.27 -11.07
N LEU A 70 12.72 0.07 -11.00
CA LEU A 70 13.53 0.91 -11.89
C LEU A 70 15.03 0.67 -11.72
N ILE A 71 15.52 0.54 -10.49
CA ILE A 71 16.94 0.24 -10.21
C ILE A 71 17.30 -1.18 -10.66
N SER A 72 16.34 -2.11 -10.61
CA SER A 72 16.57 -3.49 -11.01
C SER A 72 16.84 -3.64 -12.51
N ILE A 73 16.28 -2.78 -13.36
CA ILE A 73 16.48 -2.84 -14.82
C ILE A 73 17.96 -2.74 -15.22
N PRO A 74 18.72 -1.66 -14.87
CA PRO A 74 20.15 -1.60 -15.18
C PRO A 74 20.95 -2.67 -14.43
N ALA A 75 20.51 -3.09 -13.24
CA ALA A 75 21.16 -4.17 -12.50
C ALA A 75 21.05 -5.55 -13.18
N ILE A 76 20.21 -5.72 -14.21
CA ILE A 76 20.21 -6.94 -15.04
C ILE A 76 21.57 -7.14 -15.71
N PHE A 77 22.25 -6.06 -16.13
CA PHE A 77 23.57 -6.15 -16.75
C PHE A 77 24.68 -6.57 -15.76
N LEU A 78 24.39 -6.55 -14.46
CA LEU A 78 25.29 -7.04 -13.40
C LEU A 78 25.07 -8.54 -13.17
N LEU A 79 25.39 -9.36 -14.18
CA LEU A 79 25.27 -10.82 -14.13
C LEU A 79 23.84 -11.32 -13.78
N GLY A 80 22.80 -10.61 -14.22
CA GLY A 80 21.42 -11.00 -13.96
C GLY A 80 20.90 -10.68 -12.55
N LEU A 81 21.66 -9.95 -11.72
CA LEU A 81 21.24 -9.56 -10.37
C LEU A 81 19.87 -8.85 -10.35
N GLY A 82 19.63 -8.00 -11.36
CA GLY A 82 18.33 -7.33 -11.52
C GLY A 82 17.14 -8.29 -11.62
N ILE A 83 17.31 -9.47 -12.22
CA ILE A 83 16.24 -10.48 -12.34
C ILE A 83 15.90 -11.03 -10.96
N LEU A 84 16.91 -11.35 -10.14
CA LEU A 84 16.70 -11.83 -8.76
C LEU A 84 15.98 -10.77 -7.92
N MET A 85 16.33 -9.49 -8.08
CA MET A 85 15.62 -8.40 -7.41
C MET A 85 14.17 -8.28 -7.86
N LEU A 86 13.88 -8.34 -9.17
CA LEU A 86 12.51 -8.29 -9.69
C LEU A 86 11.65 -9.45 -9.18
N ILE A 87 12.22 -10.65 -9.06
CA ILE A 87 11.51 -11.81 -8.47
C ILE A 87 11.19 -11.53 -7.00
N ALA A 88 12.16 -11.08 -6.20
CA ALA A 88 11.95 -10.76 -4.79
C ALA A 88 10.91 -9.66 -4.60
N ILE A 89 10.98 -8.61 -5.42
CA ILE A 89 9.99 -7.52 -5.45
C ILE A 89 8.60 -8.06 -5.77
N GLY A 90 8.46 -8.90 -6.79
CA GLY A 90 7.18 -9.51 -7.18
C GLY A 90 6.55 -10.34 -6.05
N VAL A 91 7.36 -11.13 -5.35
CA VAL A 91 6.92 -11.91 -4.18
C VAL A 91 6.43 -11.00 -3.06
N LEU A 92 7.19 -9.96 -2.70
CA LEU A 92 6.81 -9.01 -1.65
C LEU A 92 5.57 -8.20 -2.03
N ALA A 93 5.50 -7.74 -3.28
CA ALA A 93 4.37 -6.99 -3.83
C ALA A 93 3.07 -7.81 -3.87
N PHE A 94 3.17 -9.15 -3.86
CA PHE A 94 2.01 -10.04 -3.79
C PHE A 94 1.64 -10.38 -2.34
N ILE A 95 2.62 -10.77 -1.51
CA ILE A 95 2.37 -11.29 -0.16
C ILE A 95 1.98 -10.17 0.81
N LEU A 96 2.70 -9.03 0.81
CA LEU A 96 2.51 -7.99 1.81
C LEU A 96 1.11 -7.34 1.76
N PRO A 97 0.52 -7.03 0.59
CA PRO A 97 -0.86 -6.55 0.53
C PRO A 97 -1.88 -7.52 1.12
N ILE A 98 -1.69 -8.83 0.93
CA ILE A 98 -2.59 -9.86 1.47
C ILE A 98 -2.48 -9.92 3.00
N VAL A 99 -1.25 -10.05 3.51
CA VAL A 99 -1.01 -10.14 4.96
C VAL A 99 -1.47 -8.87 5.67
N ASN A 100 -1.13 -7.69 5.13
CA ASN A 100 -1.54 -6.42 5.72
C ASN A 100 -3.04 -6.16 5.57
N GLY A 101 -3.68 -6.62 4.49
CA GLY A 101 -5.14 -6.59 4.38
C GLY A 101 -5.83 -7.40 5.47
N ILE A 102 -5.35 -8.62 5.73
CA ILE A 102 -5.88 -9.48 6.81
C ILE A 102 -5.62 -8.83 8.19
N ASN A 103 -4.43 -8.26 8.40
CA ASN A 103 -4.11 -7.57 9.65
C ASN A 103 -4.99 -6.33 9.87
N ALA A 104 -5.18 -5.50 8.85
CA ALA A 104 -6.05 -4.33 8.90
C ALA A 104 -7.50 -4.72 9.23
N ASN A 105 -8.01 -5.81 8.63
CA ASN A 105 -9.36 -6.30 8.97
C ASN A 105 -9.50 -6.69 10.45
N ASN A 106 -8.44 -7.29 11.01
CA ASN A 106 -8.38 -7.77 12.38
C ASN A 106 -7.92 -6.70 13.41
N GLY A 107 -7.70 -5.46 12.99
CA GLY A 107 -7.16 -4.39 13.87
C GLY A 107 -5.75 -4.69 14.38
N LYS A 108 -4.97 -5.46 13.63
CA LYS A 108 -3.56 -5.77 13.92
C LYS A 108 -2.64 -4.78 13.20
N PRO A 109 -1.45 -4.50 13.75
CA PRO A 109 -0.50 -3.62 13.11
C PRO A 109 -0.12 -4.12 11.70
N ILE A 110 0.00 -3.18 10.77
CA ILE A 110 0.47 -3.43 9.41
C ILE A 110 1.98 -3.24 9.32
N ASN A 111 2.65 -3.99 8.45
CA ASN A 111 4.07 -3.87 8.22
C ASN A 111 4.40 -4.04 6.74
N TYR A 112 4.92 -2.98 6.12
CA TYR A 112 5.51 -3.03 4.79
C TYR A 112 7.02 -3.06 4.89
N PHE A 113 7.58 -4.27 4.98
CA PHE A 113 9.01 -4.49 4.99
C PHE A 113 9.69 -3.85 3.77
N GLY A 114 10.83 -3.20 3.98
CA GLY A 114 11.61 -2.57 2.91
C GLY A 114 11.01 -1.27 2.35
N THR A 115 10.03 -0.65 3.02
CA THR A 115 9.45 0.63 2.59
C THR A 115 10.37 1.82 2.87
N ILE A 116 10.53 2.68 1.85
CA ILE A 116 11.06 4.04 1.96
C ILE A 116 9.90 4.98 2.30
N ARG A 117 10.08 5.85 3.29
CA ARG A 117 9.07 6.84 3.69
C ARG A 117 9.18 8.11 2.84
N PHE A 118 8.32 8.23 1.83
CA PHE A 118 8.20 9.45 1.02
C PHE A 118 7.23 10.46 1.65
N ILE A 119 6.18 9.95 2.31
CA ILE A 119 5.16 10.72 2.99
C ILE A 119 5.12 10.30 4.46
N SER A 120 5.04 11.27 5.37
CA SER A 120 4.93 11.09 6.83
C SER A 120 3.55 11.51 7.33
#